data_AF-A0A8J5CJC7-F1
#
_entry.id   AF-A0A8J5CJC7-F1
#
_cell.length_a   1.000
_cell.length_b   1.000
_cell.length_c   1.000
_cell.angle_alpha   90.00
_cell.angle_beta   90.00
_cell.angle_gamma   90.00
#
_symmetry.space_group_name_H-M   'P 1'
#
loop_
_entity.id
_entity.type
_entity.pdbx_description
1 polymer ?
#
loop_
_entity_poly.entity_id
_entity_poly.type
_entity_poly.pdbx_seq_one_letter_code
_entity_poly.pdbx_strand_id
1 'polypeptide(L)'
;MYHKKNYIITHYKKAFLPRSLTTLGLVISKLADQAVGKARNKGDNFVPYRDSVLTWLLKDNLGGNSRTVMVATVSPASDNFEETLSTLRYADRAKRIVNHAVVNEDPNAKIIRELREEVETLRTQLQSLRHMTRDGPASLQEEESLNEKLHESEKLITNLSETWENKLKKTERVQQERQQALEKMGISVQASGISVEKRIGFLSEFI
;
A
#
# COMPACT_ATOMS: atom_id res chain seq x y z
N MET A 1 34.24 30.11 -33.74
CA MET A 1 34.38 30.41 -32.29
C MET A 1 33.17 29.91 -31.46
N TYR A 2 32.51 28.81 -31.85
CA TYR A 2 31.29 28.28 -31.21
C TYR A 2 31.42 26.84 -30.65
N HIS A 3 32.58 26.19 -30.78
CA HIS A 3 32.75 24.78 -30.38
C HIS A 3 33.27 24.54 -28.95
N LYS A 4 33.64 25.57 -28.19
CA LYS A 4 34.17 25.38 -26.82
C LYS A 4 33.13 25.52 -25.70
N LYS A 5 31.91 26.03 -25.95
CA LYS A 5 30.92 26.25 -24.88
C LYS A 5 30.06 25.03 -24.53
N ASN A 6 29.97 24.02 -25.41
CA ASN A 6 29.16 22.82 -25.15
C ASN A 6 29.87 21.76 -24.29
N TYR A 7 31.19 21.81 -24.15
CA TYR A 7 31.93 20.80 -23.37
C TYR A 7 31.82 21.02 -21.85
N ILE A 8 31.58 22.26 -21.42
CA ILE A 8 31.53 22.63 -20.01
C ILE A 8 30.18 22.26 -19.39
N ILE A 9 29.08 22.33 -20.16
CA ILE A 9 27.72 22.06 -19.65
C ILE A 9 27.50 20.55 -19.38
N THR A 10 28.17 19.67 -20.13
CA THR A 10 28.06 18.21 -19.93
C THR A 10 28.77 17.73 -18.67
N HIS A 11 29.76 18.47 -18.15
CA HIS A 11 30.55 18.05 -16.98
C HIS A 11 29.92 18.39 -15.63
N TYR A 12 28.98 19.35 -15.57
CA TYR A 12 28.33 19.74 -14.30
C TYR A 12 27.09 18.90 -13.92
N LYS A 13 26.54 18.09 -14.84
CA LYS A 13 25.40 17.20 -14.51
C LYS A 13 25.79 15.92 -13.77
N LYS A 14 27.09 15.60 -13.64
CA LYS A 14 27.57 14.35 -13.02
C LYS A 14 27.81 14.42 -11.50
N ALA A 15 27.68 15.59 -10.86
CA ALA A 15 28.20 15.81 -9.51
C ALA A 15 27.17 15.72 -8.36
N PHE A 16 25.92 15.35 -8.62
CA PHE A 16 24.94 15.13 -7.55
C PHE A 16 24.02 13.97 -7.93
N LEU A 17 24.53 12.73 -7.83
CA LEU A 17 23.63 11.58 -7.82
C LEU A 17 22.70 11.77 -6.60
N PRO A 18 21.37 11.75 -6.76
CA PRO A 18 20.47 11.90 -5.63
C PRO A 18 20.78 10.78 -4.66
N ARG A 19 21.13 11.14 -3.41
CA ARG A 19 21.56 10.20 -2.36
C ARG A 19 20.64 8.97 -2.27
N SER A 20 19.34 9.15 -2.50
CA SER A 20 18.34 8.08 -2.56
C SER A 20 18.60 7.00 -3.61
N LEU A 21 19.02 7.34 -4.83
CA LEU A 21 19.24 6.35 -5.89
C LEU A 21 20.49 5.52 -5.63
N THR A 22 21.55 6.18 -5.14
CA THR A 22 22.77 5.48 -4.73
C THR A 22 22.49 4.54 -3.57
N THR A 23 21.76 5.00 -2.54
CA THR A 23 21.38 4.17 -1.40
C THR A 23 20.49 3.00 -1.82
N LEU A 24 19.54 3.22 -2.73
CA LEU A 24 18.69 2.15 -3.26
C LEU A 24 19.53 1.05 -3.93
N GLY A 25 20.55 1.42 -4.71
CA GLY A 25 21.45 0.46 -5.34
C GLY A 25 22.30 -0.34 -4.35
N LEU A 26 22.71 0.27 -3.25
CA LEU A 26 23.40 -0.42 -2.16
C LEU A 26 22.48 -1.43 -1.45
N VAL A 27 21.25 -1.01 -1.13
CA VAL A 27 20.22 -1.87 -0.52
C VAL A 27 19.95 -3.10 -1.39
N ILE A 28 19.71 -2.89 -2.69
CA ILE A 28 19.41 -3.98 -3.62
C ILE A 28 20.59 -4.93 -3.77
N SER A 29 21.81 -4.41 -3.85
CA SER A 29 23.00 -5.25 -3.98
C SER A 29 23.19 -6.12 -2.74
N LYS A 30 23.06 -5.54 -1.54
CA LYS A 30 23.15 -6.30 -0.28
C LYS A 30 22.08 -7.38 -0.16
N LEU A 31 20.82 -7.05 -0.48
CA LEU A 31 19.73 -8.03 -0.43
C LEU A 31 19.92 -9.15 -1.44
N ALA A 32 20.40 -8.83 -2.64
CA ALA A 32 20.71 -9.84 -3.66
C ALA A 32 21.85 -10.77 -3.22
N ASP A 33 22.89 -10.25 -2.55
CA ASP A 33 23.99 -11.06 -2.03
C ASP A 33 23.58 -11.94 -0.83
N GLN A 34 22.68 -11.45 0.02
CA GLN A 34 22.08 -12.22 1.11
C GLN A 34 21.27 -13.42 0.59
N ALA A 35 20.48 -13.22 -0.47
CA ALA A 35 19.68 -14.28 -1.07
C ALA A 35 20.52 -15.43 -1.66
N VAL A 36 21.74 -15.14 -2.12
CA VAL A 36 22.67 -16.16 -2.70
C VAL A 36 23.53 -16.83 -1.62
N GLY A 37 23.33 -16.51 -0.33
CA GLY A 37 24.10 -17.11 0.77
C GLY A 37 25.56 -16.66 0.81
N LYS A 38 25.90 -15.53 0.16
CA LYS A 38 27.26 -14.97 0.17
C LYS A 38 27.58 -14.16 1.43
N ALA A 39 26.61 -13.97 2.34
CA ALA A 39 26.81 -13.28 3.62
C ALA A 39 27.69 -14.13 4.54
N ARG A 40 29.01 -13.96 4.41
CA ARG A 40 30.03 -14.76 5.10
C ARG A 40 30.22 -14.39 6.58
N ASN A 41 29.62 -13.29 7.06
CA ASN A 41 29.81 -12.78 8.42
C ASN A 41 28.53 -12.17 9.02
N LYS A 42 28.35 -12.29 10.34
CA LYS A 42 27.18 -11.81 11.11
C LYS A 42 26.93 -10.29 11.00
N GLY A 43 27.96 -9.51 10.67
CA GLY A 43 27.87 -8.06 10.43
C GLY A 43 27.42 -7.64 9.02
N ASP A 44 27.44 -8.55 8.04
CA ASP A 44 27.07 -8.26 6.65
C ASP A 44 25.56 -8.40 6.39
N ASN A 45 24.81 -8.83 7.40
CA ASN A 45 23.35 -8.85 7.36
C ASN A 45 22.71 -7.45 7.46
N PHE A 46 23.49 -6.41 7.77
CA PHE A 46 22.95 -5.06 7.89
C PHE A 46 22.68 -4.42 6.52
N VAL A 47 21.41 -4.11 6.25
CA VAL A 47 20.94 -3.41 5.04
C VAL A 47 20.59 -1.96 5.38
N PRO A 48 21.22 -0.96 4.71
CA PRO A 48 21.15 0.45 5.09
C PRO A 48 19.88 1.17 4.60
N TYR A 49 18.70 0.74 5.05
CA TYR A 49 17.45 1.40 4.65
C TYR A 49 17.35 2.86 5.10
N ARG A 50 18.01 3.22 6.21
CA ARG A 50 17.88 4.55 6.84
C ARG A 50 18.74 5.63 6.21
N ASP A 51 19.66 5.27 5.31
CA ASP A 51 20.59 6.22 4.69
C ASP A 51 19.89 7.14 3.68
N SER A 52 18.66 6.81 3.28
CA SER A 52 17.78 7.71 2.52
C SER A 52 16.32 7.55 2.92
N VAL A 53 15.55 8.63 2.79
CA VAL A 53 14.10 8.61 3.05
C VAL A 53 13.39 7.62 2.12
N LEU A 54 13.81 7.53 0.85
CA LEU A 54 13.22 6.62 -0.13
C LEU A 54 13.37 5.16 0.30
N THR A 55 14.59 4.73 0.62
CA THR A 55 14.86 3.36 1.08
C THR A 55 14.24 3.07 2.44
N TRP A 56 14.01 4.09 3.25
CA TRP A 56 13.35 3.93 4.54
C TRP A 56 11.85 3.68 4.37
N LEU A 57 11.19 4.45 3.49
CA LEU A 57 9.79 4.23 3.13
C LEU A 57 9.58 2.90 2.41
N LEU A 58 10.52 2.49 1.55
CA LEU A 58 10.46 1.24 0.79
C LEU A 58 11.05 0.02 1.52
N LYS A 59 11.35 0.15 2.81
CA LYS A 59 11.95 -0.95 3.59
C LYS A 59 11.12 -2.23 3.53
N ASP A 60 9.81 -2.12 3.62
CA ASP A 60 8.93 -3.30 3.60
C ASP A 60 8.77 -3.87 2.18
N ASN A 61 9.01 -3.05 1.15
CA ASN A 61 8.98 -3.47 -0.25
C ASN A 61 10.23 -4.25 -0.67
N LEU A 62 11.37 -4.03 -0.03
CA LEU A 62 12.64 -4.66 -0.39
C LEU A 62 13.07 -5.60 0.73
N GLY A 63 12.84 -6.91 0.58
CA GLY A 63 13.18 -7.93 1.58
C GLY A 63 12.22 -8.03 2.76
N GLY A 64 11.08 -7.34 2.73
CA GLY A 64 10.08 -7.29 3.80
C GLY A 64 8.74 -7.94 3.44
N ASN A 65 7.68 -7.48 4.11
CA ASN A 65 6.31 -7.94 3.92
C ASN A 65 5.62 -7.20 2.77
N SER A 66 5.97 -7.57 1.53
CA SER A 66 5.37 -6.97 0.34
C SER A 66 5.53 -7.85 -0.89
N ARG A 67 4.53 -7.86 -1.77
CA ARG A 67 4.66 -8.40 -3.13
C ARG A 67 5.17 -7.28 -4.03
N THR A 68 6.46 -7.32 -4.37
CA THR A 68 7.12 -6.22 -5.09
C THR A 68 7.45 -6.60 -6.52
N VAL A 69 7.17 -5.68 -7.45
CA VAL A 69 7.49 -5.79 -8.87
C VAL A 69 8.35 -4.60 -9.25
N MET A 70 9.47 -4.85 -9.92
CA MET A 70 10.31 -3.80 -10.49
C MET A 70 10.07 -3.75 -12.01
N VAL A 71 9.76 -2.56 -12.52
CA VAL A 71 9.68 -2.30 -13.96
C VAL A 71 10.93 -1.54 -14.39
N ALA A 72 11.76 -2.16 -15.22
CA ALA A 72 12.98 -1.58 -15.76
C ALA A 72 12.71 -0.96 -17.12
N THR A 73 12.63 0.37 -17.20
CA THR A 73 12.42 1.10 -18.46
C THR A 73 13.75 1.45 -19.09
N VAL A 74 13.98 1.01 -20.33
CA VAL A 74 15.24 1.21 -21.06
C VAL A 74 14.99 1.84 -22.43
N SER A 75 16.00 2.52 -22.97
CA SER A 75 15.95 3.11 -24.31
C SER A 75 16.70 2.22 -25.31
N PRO A 76 16.15 1.96 -26.51
CA PRO A 76 16.84 1.15 -27.51
C PRO A 76 17.94 1.92 -28.28
N ALA A 77 18.11 3.23 -28.05
CA ALA A 77 19.09 4.04 -28.76
C ALA A 77 20.53 3.68 -28.36
N SER A 78 21.43 3.60 -29.34
CA SER A 78 22.86 3.27 -29.14
C SER A 78 23.55 4.23 -28.18
N ASP A 79 23.15 5.50 -28.20
CA ASP A 79 23.73 6.55 -27.34
C ASP A 79 23.44 6.30 -25.85
N ASN A 80 22.40 5.50 -25.55
CA ASN A 80 22.00 5.14 -24.19
C ASN A 80 22.47 3.74 -23.77
N PHE A 81 23.43 3.15 -24.49
CA PHE A 81 23.89 1.78 -24.24
C PHE A 81 24.37 1.57 -22.78
N GLU A 82 25.20 2.48 -22.26
CA GLU A 82 25.78 2.35 -20.92
C GLU A 82 24.73 2.45 -19.80
N GLU A 83 23.78 3.38 -19.93
CA GLU A 83 22.69 3.54 -18.97
C GLU A 83 21.73 2.36 -19.04
N THR A 84 21.41 1.88 -20.25
CA THR A 84 20.58 0.70 -20.46
C THR A 84 21.21 -0.55 -19.82
N LEU A 85 22.50 -0.77 -20.04
CA LEU A 85 23.23 -1.88 -19.41
C LEU A 85 23.24 -1.76 -17.88
N SER A 86 23.39 -0.54 -17.36
CA SER A 86 23.34 -0.26 -15.91
C SER A 86 21.97 -0.59 -15.32
N THR A 87 20.88 -0.18 -15.98
CA THR A 87 19.50 -0.52 -15.57
C THR A 87 19.24 -2.03 -15.61
N LEU A 88 19.71 -2.73 -16.64
CA LEU A 88 19.54 -4.18 -16.77
C LEU A 88 20.32 -4.94 -15.68
N ARG A 89 21.56 -4.55 -15.40
CA ARG A 89 22.36 -5.11 -14.29
C ARG A 89 21.71 -4.88 -12.94
N TYR A 90 21.04 -3.76 -12.77
CA TYR A 90 20.29 -3.43 -11.57
C TYR A 90 19.05 -4.32 -11.42
N ALA A 91 18.28 -4.50 -12.50
CA ALA A 91 17.12 -5.38 -12.54
C ALA A 91 17.50 -6.85 -12.28
N ASP A 92 18.63 -7.31 -12.82
CA ASP A 92 19.13 -8.68 -12.57
C ASP A 92 19.44 -8.92 -11.08
N ARG A 93 19.99 -7.93 -10.38
CA ARG A 93 20.19 -8.02 -8.92
C ARG A 93 18.86 -7.98 -8.18
N ALA A 94 17.98 -7.05 -8.54
CA ALA A 94 16.68 -6.89 -7.89
C ALA A 94 15.82 -8.17 -7.96
N LYS A 95 15.91 -8.92 -9.06
CA LYS A 95 15.24 -10.22 -9.23
C LYS A 95 15.61 -11.24 -8.15
N ARG A 96 16.79 -11.14 -7.55
CA ARG A 96 17.29 -12.10 -6.54
C ARG A 96 16.78 -11.82 -5.13
N ILE A 97 16.19 -10.65 -4.90
CA ILE A 97 15.66 -10.27 -3.60
C ILE A 97 14.45 -11.14 -3.27
N VAL A 98 14.45 -11.74 -2.08
CA VAL A 98 13.35 -12.58 -1.58
C VAL A 98 12.54 -11.78 -0.57
N ASN A 99 11.26 -11.59 -0.87
CA ASN A 99 10.31 -10.97 0.05
C ASN A 99 9.47 -12.04 0.76
N HIS A 100 9.05 -11.73 1.99
CA HIS A 100 8.22 -12.60 2.82
C HIS A 100 6.85 -11.94 3.01
N ALA A 101 6.01 -12.03 1.98
CA ALA A 101 4.69 -11.43 1.98
C ALA A 101 3.69 -12.28 2.78
N VAL A 102 3.09 -11.67 3.80
CA VAL A 102 2.04 -12.24 4.66
C VAL A 102 0.78 -11.39 4.53
N VAL A 103 -0.39 -12.03 4.61
CA VAL A 103 -1.67 -11.31 4.61
C VAL A 103 -1.79 -10.49 5.88
N ASN A 104 -1.83 -9.16 5.73
CA ASN A 104 -2.08 -8.25 6.83
C ASN A 104 -3.59 -8.13 7.05
N GLU A 105 -4.17 -9.02 7.87
CA GLU A 105 -5.57 -8.86 8.31
C GLU A 105 -5.66 -7.74 9.35
N ASP A 106 -6.59 -6.79 9.16
CA ASP A 106 -6.92 -5.81 10.19
C ASP A 106 -7.54 -6.56 11.39
N PRO A 107 -7.09 -6.30 12.63
CA PRO A 107 -7.62 -6.98 13.81
C PRO A 107 -9.15 -6.89 13.92
N ASN A 108 -9.74 -5.74 13.56
CA ASN A 108 -11.19 -5.57 13.57
C ASN A 108 -11.86 -6.37 12.46
N ALA A 109 -11.26 -6.43 11.26
CA ALA A 109 -11.81 -7.25 10.17
C ALA A 109 -11.78 -8.74 10.52
N LYS A 110 -10.70 -9.19 11.18
CA LYS A 110 -10.59 -10.56 11.70
C LYS A 110 -11.65 -10.84 12.77
N ILE A 111 -11.80 -9.97 13.77
CA ILE A 111 -12.81 -10.09 14.83
C ILE A 111 -14.22 -10.10 14.24
N ILE A 112 -14.53 -9.20 13.29
CA ILE A 112 -15.84 -9.16 12.64
C ILE A 112 -16.12 -10.47 11.88
N ARG A 113 -15.12 -11.05 11.20
CA ARG A 113 -15.29 -12.35 10.53
C ARG A 113 -15.57 -13.46 11.54
N GLU A 114 -14.76 -13.56 12.60
CA GLU A 114 -14.90 -14.60 13.63
C GLU A 114 -16.26 -14.49 14.35
N LEU A 115 -16.69 -13.28 14.72
CA LEU A 115 -18.01 -13.04 15.33
C LEU A 115 -19.16 -13.40 14.38
N ARG A 116 -19.03 -13.12 13.07
CA ARG A 116 -20.05 -13.49 12.08
C ARG A 116 -20.16 -15.01 11.93
N GLU A 117 -19.04 -15.72 11.93
CA GLU A 117 -19.02 -17.19 11.92
C GLU A 117 -19.66 -17.74 13.20
N GLU A 118 -19.33 -17.17 14.37
CA GLU A 118 -19.94 -17.56 15.65
C GLU A 118 -21.46 -17.35 15.66
N VAL A 119 -21.94 -16.18 15.22
CA VAL A 119 -23.39 -15.88 15.07
C VAL A 119 -24.09 -16.93 14.21
N GLU A 120 -23.48 -17.34 13.09
CA GLU A 120 -24.07 -18.35 12.21
C GLU A 120 -24.15 -19.73 12.89
N THR A 121 -23.10 -20.12 13.61
CA THR A 121 -23.11 -21.38 14.38
C THR A 121 -24.17 -21.39 15.47
N LEU A 122 -24.28 -20.29 16.24
CA LEU A 122 -25.27 -20.14 17.31
C LEU A 122 -26.70 -20.16 16.76
N ARG A 123 -26.95 -19.49 15.63
CA ARG A 123 -28.25 -19.54 14.94
C ARG A 123 -28.60 -20.95 14.49
N THR A 124 -27.64 -21.68 13.94
CA THR A 124 -27.83 -23.07 13.51
C THR A 124 -28.14 -23.97 14.72
N GLN A 125 -27.43 -23.80 15.83
CA GLN A 125 -27.67 -24.52 17.08
C GLN A 125 -29.07 -24.24 17.63
N LEU A 126 -29.48 -22.97 17.69
CA LEU A 126 -30.83 -22.57 18.10
C LEU A 126 -31.90 -23.17 17.19
N GLN A 127 -31.68 -23.18 15.87
CA GLN A 127 -32.63 -23.76 14.92
C GLN A 127 -32.76 -25.28 15.12
N SER A 128 -31.65 -25.97 15.36
CA SER A 128 -31.65 -27.42 15.64
C SER A 128 -32.35 -27.75 16.97
N LEU A 129 -32.11 -26.95 18.02
CA LEU A 129 -32.70 -27.13 19.34
C LEU A 129 -34.20 -26.84 19.32
N ARG A 130 -34.65 -25.87 18.51
CA ARG A 130 -36.07 -25.59 18.28
C ARG A 130 -36.80 -26.70 17.50
N HIS A 131 -36.09 -27.41 16.61
CA HIS A 131 -36.66 -28.53 15.86
C HIS A 131 -36.71 -29.84 16.66
N MET A 132 -35.85 -30.02 17.67
CA MET A 132 -35.90 -31.13 18.62
C MET A 132 -36.86 -30.75 19.78
N THR A 133 -38.15 -31.07 19.62
CA THR A 133 -39.27 -30.87 20.56
C THR A 133 -38.88 -30.74 22.05
N ARG A 134 -39.30 -29.62 22.69
CA ARG A 134 -39.00 -29.22 24.07
C ARG A 134 -40.19 -29.46 25.00
N ASP A 135 -40.00 -30.29 26.02
CA ASP A 135 -40.96 -30.38 27.14
C ASP A 135 -40.29 -30.26 28.53
N GLY A 136 -39.03 -29.83 28.60
CA GLY A 136 -38.26 -29.75 29.86
C GLY A 136 -37.76 -28.35 30.21
N PRO A 137 -37.83 -27.91 31.49
CA PRO A 137 -37.33 -26.59 31.93
C PRO A 137 -35.83 -26.38 31.67
N ALA A 138 -35.04 -27.45 31.61
CA ALA A 138 -33.61 -27.38 31.26
C ALA A 138 -33.38 -26.92 29.81
N SER A 139 -34.23 -27.32 28.87
CA SER A 139 -34.14 -26.90 27.46
C SER A 139 -34.53 -25.44 27.22
N LEU A 140 -35.35 -24.87 28.12
CA LEU A 140 -35.73 -23.46 28.12
C LEU A 140 -34.55 -22.57 28.54
N GLN A 141 -33.86 -22.93 29.63
CA GLN A 141 -32.66 -22.25 30.08
C GLN A 141 -31.52 -22.30 29.05
N GLU A 142 -31.35 -23.43 28.36
CA GLU A 142 -30.27 -23.57 27.38
C GLU A 142 -30.47 -22.66 26.15
N GLU A 143 -31.69 -22.53 25.62
CA GLU A 143 -31.93 -21.55 24.54
C GLU A 143 -31.87 -20.09 25.01
N GLU A 144 -32.31 -19.77 26.23
CA GLU A 144 -32.16 -18.42 26.77
C GLU A 144 -30.68 -18.03 26.82
N SER A 145 -29.82 -18.95 27.29
CA SER A 145 -28.37 -18.72 27.32
C SER A 145 -27.74 -18.57 25.92
N LEU A 146 -28.22 -19.34 24.92
CA LEU A 146 -27.76 -19.25 23.53
C LEU A 146 -28.23 -17.96 22.87
N ASN A 147 -29.47 -17.52 23.12
CA ASN A 147 -30.00 -16.25 22.64
C ASN A 147 -29.25 -15.06 23.25
N GLU A 148 -28.89 -15.12 24.53
CA GLU A 148 -28.11 -14.07 25.20
C GLU A 148 -26.72 -13.94 24.55
N LYS A 149 -26.01 -15.06 24.37
CA LYS A 149 -24.71 -15.09 23.65
C LYS A 149 -24.81 -14.58 22.21
N LEU A 150 -25.86 -14.97 21.49
CA LEU A 150 -26.12 -14.49 20.14
C LEU A 150 -26.31 -12.97 20.13
N HIS A 151 -27.13 -12.45 21.05
CA HIS A 151 -27.41 -11.02 21.16
C HIS A 151 -26.15 -10.21 21.50
N GLU A 152 -25.31 -10.73 22.41
CA GLU A 152 -24.03 -10.12 22.75
C GLU A 152 -23.09 -10.05 21.54
N SER A 153 -22.96 -11.15 20.79
CA SER A 153 -22.11 -11.21 19.59
C SER A 153 -22.60 -10.28 18.48
N GLU A 154 -23.91 -10.22 18.23
CA GLU A 154 -24.52 -9.30 17.27
C GLU A 154 -24.28 -7.82 17.65
N LYS A 155 -24.42 -7.49 18.94
CA LYS A 155 -24.15 -6.13 19.45
C LYS A 155 -22.68 -5.72 19.28
N LEU A 156 -21.75 -6.65 19.44
CA LEU A 156 -20.33 -6.38 19.19
C LEU A 156 -20.07 -6.10 17.70
N ILE A 157 -20.70 -6.85 16.80
CA ILE A 157 -20.61 -6.62 15.35
C ILE A 157 -21.16 -5.23 15.00
N THR A 158 -22.30 -4.81 15.56
CA THR A 158 -22.88 -3.48 15.27
C THR A 158 -21.95 -2.36 15.72
N ASN A 159 -21.42 -2.43 16.95
CA ASN A 159 -20.51 -1.40 17.48
C ASN A 159 -19.22 -1.27 16.63
N LEU A 160 -18.64 -2.39 16.20
CA LEU A 160 -17.47 -2.39 15.33
C LEU A 160 -17.79 -1.90 13.91
N SER A 161 -19.01 -2.15 13.43
CA SER A 161 -19.47 -1.69 12.11
C SER A 161 -19.76 -0.19 12.09
N GLU A 162 -20.36 0.36 13.14
CA GLU A 162 -20.55 1.81 13.32
C GLU A 162 -19.22 2.57 13.29
N THR A 163 -18.17 1.98 13.90
CA THR A 163 -16.81 2.53 13.84
C THR A 163 -16.30 2.63 12.40
N TRP A 164 -16.62 1.64 11.56
CA TRP A 164 -16.30 1.64 10.13
C TRP A 164 -17.13 2.66 9.33
N GLU A 165 -18.44 2.78 9.59
CA GLU A 165 -19.28 3.80 8.96
C GLU A 165 -18.78 5.22 9.28
N ASN A 166 -18.34 5.46 10.50
CA ASN A 166 -17.74 6.73 10.90
C ASN A 166 -16.42 7.01 10.14
N LYS A 167 -15.57 5.99 9.97
CA LYS A 167 -14.37 6.09 9.11
C LYS A 167 -14.73 6.36 7.65
N LEU A 168 -15.81 5.76 7.15
CA LEU A 168 -16.29 5.96 5.79
C LEU A 168 -16.76 7.41 5.57
N LYS A 169 -17.63 7.92 6.45
CA LYS A 169 -18.09 9.32 6.43
C LYS A 169 -16.94 10.31 6.49
N LYS A 170 -15.91 10.02 7.32
CA LYS A 170 -14.71 10.87 7.41
C LYS A 170 -13.92 10.88 6.09
N THR A 171 -13.75 9.71 5.45
CA THR A 171 -13.08 9.59 4.16
C THR A 171 -13.84 10.34 3.07
N GLU A 172 -15.17 10.18 3.03
CA GLU A 172 -16.04 10.86 2.07
C GLU A 172 -15.99 12.38 2.23
N ARG A 173 -16.00 12.89 3.47
CA ARG A 173 -15.86 14.32 3.73
C ARG A 173 -14.53 14.87 3.21
N VAL A 174 -13.41 14.19 3.47
CA VAL A 174 -12.10 14.60 2.94
C VAL A 174 -12.10 14.57 1.41
N GLN A 175 -12.78 13.61 0.79
CA GLN A 175 -12.90 13.51 -0.65
C GLN A 175 -13.75 14.66 -1.23
N GLN A 176 -14.86 15.02 -0.59
CA GLN A 176 -15.67 16.19 -0.97
C GLN A 176 -14.90 17.50 -0.80
N GLU A 177 -14.17 17.67 0.30
CA GLU A 177 -13.31 18.85 0.52
C GLU A 177 -12.24 18.97 -0.58
N ARG A 178 -11.61 17.84 -0.97
CA ARG A 178 -10.66 17.80 -2.10
C ARG A 178 -11.33 18.13 -3.43
N GLN A 179 -12.53 17.60 -3.68
CA GLN A 179 -13.28 17.85 -4.90
C GLN A 179 -13.67 19.33 -5.03
N GLN A 180 -14.21 19.94 -3.97
CA GLN A 180 -14.55 21.36 -3.94
C GLN A 180 -13.30 22.25 -4.11
N ALA A 181 -12.17 21.85 -3.55
CA ALA A 181 -10.91 22.57 -3.74
C ALA A 181 -10.44 22.52 -5.21
N LEU A 182 -10.56 21.37 -5.87
CA LEU A 182 -10.22 21.19 -7.29
C LEU A 182 -11.16 21.99 -8.21
N GLU A 183 -12.46 22.01 -7.91
CA GLU A 183 -13.46 22.80 -8.64
C GLU A 183 -13.19 24.30 -8.51
N LYS A 184 -12.87 24.77 -7.30
CA LYS A 184 -12.44 26.17 -7.08
C LYS A 184 -11.17 26.53 -7.85
N MET A 185 -10.31 25.55 -8.15
CA MET A 185 -9.12 25.72 -8.99
C MET A 185 -9.40 25.54 -10.49
N GLY A 186 -10.65 25.30 -10.90
CA GLY A 186 -11.04 25.15 -12.31
C GLY A 186 -10.70 23.79 -12.93
N ILE A 187 -10.48 22.76 -12.11
CA ILE A 187 -10.19 21.39 -12.56
C ILE A 187 -11.46 20.55 -12.41
N SER A 188 -12.07 20.18 -13.54
CA SER A 188 -13.25 19.32 -13.59
C SER A 188 -12.81 17.85 -13.64
N VAL A 189 -13.18 17.07 -12.61
CA VAL A 189 -12.94 15.62 -12.55
C VAL A 189 -14.21 14.91 -13.03
N GLN A 190 -14.31 14.62 -14.31
CA GLN A 190 -15.32 13.69 -14.82
C GLN A 190 -14.82 12.25 -14.69
N ALA A 191 -15.74 11.31 -14.46
CA ALA A 191 -15.46 9.89 -14.20
C ALA A 191 -14.62 9.18 -15.28
N SER A 192 -14.41 9.82 -16.44
CA SER A 192 -13.68 9.30 -17.60
C SER A 192 -12.36 10.03 -17.92
N GLY A 193 -11.88 10.97 -17.10
CA GLY A 193 -10.56 11.58 -17.29
C GLY A 193 -10.44 12.99 -16.73
N ILE A 194 -9.22 13.36 -16.34
CA ILE A 194 -8.86 14.70 -15.86
C ILE A 194 -8.94 15.67 -17.06
N SER A 195 -9.92 16.58 -17.05
CA SER A 195 -10.03 17.66 -18.04
C SER A 195 -9.81 19.00 -17.34
N VAL A 196 -8.75 19.70 -17.73
CA VAL A 196 -8.50 21.08 -17.27
C VAL A 196 -9.25 22.01 -18.21
N GLU A 197 -10.34 22.61 -17.74
CA GLU A 197 -11.05 23.62 -18.52
C GLU A 197 -10.24 24.93 -18.48
N LYS A 198 -9.51 25.21 -19.57
CA LYS A 198 -8.77 26.46 -19.76
C LYS A 198 -9.73 27.63 -19.92
N ARG A 199 -10.33 28.14 -18.85
CA ARG A 199 -10.85 29.52 -18.81
C ARG A 199 -10.81 30.09 -17.39
N ILE A 200 -9.59 30.41 -16.95
CA ILE A 200 -9.40 31.54 -16.03
C ILE A 200 -8.93 32.70 -16.91
N GLY A 201 -9.89 33.43 -17.47
CA GLY A 201 -9.63 34.69 -18.15
C GLY A 201 -9.29 35.77 -17.13
N PHE A 202 -8.04 35.84 -16.73
CA PHE A 202 -7.46 37.11 -16.28
C PHE A 202 -6.96 37.81 -17.54
N LEU A 203 -7.72 38.80 -18.02
CA LEU A 203 -7.30 39.98 -18.80
C LEU A 203 -8.51 40.56 -19.56
N SER A 204 -9.32 41.37 -18.89
CA SER A 204 -10.11 42.42 -19.56
C SER A 204 -10.51 43.55 -18.61
N GLU A 205 -9.55 44.07 -17.85
CA GLU A 205 -9.53 45.47 -17.40
C GLU A 205 -8.12 45.99 -17.71
N PHE A 206 -8.03 47.24 -18.17
CA PHE A 206 -6.92 47.85 -18.97
C PHE A 206 -6.95 47.54 -20.48
N ILE A 207 -7.85 48.20 -21.21
CA ILE A 207 -7.59 49.45 -21.97
C ILE A 207 -8.90 50.24 -22.02
#